data_AF-A0A1Y4BKH8-F1
#
_entry.id   AF-A0A1Y4BKH8-F1
#
_cell.length_a   1.000
_cell.length_b   1.000
_cell.length_c   1.000
_cell.angle_alpha   90.00
_cell.angle_beta   90.00
_cell.angle_gamma   90.00
#
_symmetry.space_group_name_H-M   'P 1'
#
loop_
_entity.id
_entity.type
_entity.pdbx_description
1 polymer ?
#
loop_
_entity_poly.entity_id
_entity_poly.type
_entity_poly.pdbx_seq_one_letter_code
_entity_poly.pdbx_strand_id
1 'polypeptide(L)' 'MAQINGRTAPEADGRTVAEVLEQMGYERARVACELNGEILPRAEFDVRRLTAEDALEVVRFVGGG' A
#
# COMPACT_ATOMS: atom_id res chain seq x y z
N MET A 1 -9.29 3.78 10.98
CA MET A 1 -8.05 2.97 10.96
C MET A 1 -7.73 2.70 9.50
N ALA A 2 -6.46 2.73 9.11
CA ALA A 2 -6.05 2.49 7.74
C ALA A 2 -6.64 1.16 7.23
N GLN A 3 -6.99 1.13 5.95
CA GLN A 3 -7.45 -0.08 5.27
C GLN A 3 -6.40 -0.53 4.26
N ILE A 4 -6.20 -1.84 4.15
CA ILE A 4 -5.39 -2.44 3.10
C ILE A 4 -6.20 -3.52 2.39
N ASN A 5 -6.34 -3.42 1.07
CA ASN A 5 -7.13 -4.35 0.26
C ASN A 5 -8.54 -4.58 0.84
N GLY A 6 -9.22 -3.49 1.18
CA GLY A 6 -10.54 -3.49 1.83
C GLY A 6 -10.61 -4.06 3.26
N ARG A 7 -9.50 -4.39 3.91
CA ARG A 7 -9.46 -4.89 5.30
C ARG A 7 -8.84 -3.87 6.25
N THR A 8 -9.45 -3.69 7.41
CA THR A 8 -8.88 -2.87 8.48
C THR A 8 -7.51 -3.38 8.89
N ALA A 9 -6.51 -2.50 8.89
CA ALA A 9 -5.12 -2.80 9.25
C ALA A 9 -4.61 -1.75 10.27
N PRO A 10 -4.95 -1.88 11.56
CA PRO A 10 -4.52 -0.94 12.60
C PRO A 10 -2.99 -0.84 12.71
N GLU A 11 -2.28 -1.92 12.40
CA GLU A 11 -0.82 -2.00 12.40
C GLU A 11 -0.15 -1.13 11.33
N ALA A 12 -0.90 -0.67 10.34
CA ALA A 12 -0.40 0.14 9.25
C ALA A 12 -0.43 1.66 9.57
N ASP A 13 -1.15 2.06 10.63
CA ASP A 13 -1.27 3.47 11.01
C ASP A 13 0.09 4.05 11.41
N GLY A 14 0.44 5.19 10.83
CA GLY A 14 1.73 5.85 11.01
C GLY A 14 2.91 5.20 10.27
N ARG A 15 2.73 4.00 9.67
CA ARG A 15 3.76 3.34 8.86
C ARG A 15 3.77 3.86 7.43
N THR A 16 4.93 3.84 6.82
CA THR A 16 5.09 4.11 5.39
C THR A 16 4.51 2.97 4.56
N VAL A 17 4.09 3.25 3.33
CA VAL A 17 3.64 2.20 2.39
C VAL A 17 4.73 1.14 2.20
N ALA A 18 6.00 1.56 2.15
CA ALA A 18 7.17 0.70 2.10
C ALA A 18 7.22 -0.34 3.25
N GLU A 19 7.07 0.10 4.49
CA GLU A 19 7.07 -0.77 5.68
C GLU A 19 5.88 -1.73 5.69
N VAL A 20 4.71 -1.24 5.26
CA VAL A 20 3.50 -2.05 5.15
C VAL A 20 3.66 -3.16 4.11
N LEU A 21 4.18 -2.84 2.94
CA LEU A 21 4.46 -3.84 1.89
C LEU A 21 5.45 -4.91 2.37
N GLU A 22 6.51 -4.50 3.07
CA GLU A 22 7.50 -5.42 3.63
C GLU A 22 6.88 -6.35 4.68
N GLN A 23 6.08 -5.81 5.60
CA GLN A 23 5.38 -6.60 6.61
C GLN A 23 4.43 -7.63 6.00
N MET A 24 3.79 -7.30 4.88
CA MET A 24 2.90 -8.19 4.15
C MET A 24 3.63 -9.17 3.22
N GLY A 25 4.96 -9.11 3.15
CA GLY A 25 5.78 -9.98 2.29
C GLY A 25 5.69 -9.64 0.80
N TYR A 26 5.34 -8.40 0.46
CA TYR A 26 5.32 -7.92 -0.92
C TYR A 26 6.67 -7.38 -1.36
N GLU A 27 7.16 -7.89 -2.47
CA GLU A 27 8.27 -7.26 -3.19
C GLU A 27 7.78 -5.97 -3.85
N ARG A 28 8.29 -4.82 -3.40
CA ARG A 28 7.94 -3.49 -3.94
C ARG A 28 8.02 -3.46 -5.46
N ALA A 29 9.03 -4.11 -6.06
CA ALA A 29 9.23 -4.23 -7.50
C ALA A 29 8.04 -4.87 -8.25
N ARG A 30 7.24 -5.71 -7.61
CA ARG A 30 6.20 -6.54 -8.26
C ARG A 30 4.78 -6.05 -8.07
N VAL A 31 4.57 -4.98 -7.30
CA VAL A 31 3.24 -4.45 -6.97
C VAL A 31 3.08 -3.01 -7.43
N ALA A 32 1.84 -2.60 -7.66
CA ALA A 32 1.47 -1.19 -7.69
C ALA A 32 0.58 -0.93 -6.46
N CYS A 33 0.64 0.30 -5.97
CA CYS A 33 -0.19 0.76 -4.86
C CYS A 33 -1.09 1.87 -5.35
N GLU A 34 -2.36 1.78 -5.02
CA GLU A 34 -3.33 2.86 -5.11
C GLU A 34 -3.65 3.30 -3.68
N LEU A 35 -3.69 4.60 -3.44
CA LEU A 35 -3.97 5.19 -2.15
C LEU A 35 -5.14 6.16 -2.32
N ASN A 36 -6.27 5.85 -1.69
CA ASN A 36 -7.51 6.62 -1.75
C ASN A 36 -8.03 6.87 -3.19
N GLY A 37 -7.88 5.90 -4.09
CA GLY A 37 -8.32 6.06 -5.49
C GLY A 37 -7.24 6.55 -6.44
N GLU A 38 -6.06 6.91 -5.95
CA GLU A 38 -4.98 7.47 -6.77
C GLU A 38 -3.75 6.57 -6.78
N ILE A 39 -3.18 6.32 -7.97
CA ILE A 39 -1.95 5.54 -8.09
C ILE A 39 -0.81 6.27 -7.39
N LEU A 40 -0.25 5.62 -6.36
CA LEU A 40 0.88 6.15 -5.61
C LEU A 40 2.19 5.88 -6.37
N PRO A 41 2.97 6.91 -6.75
CA PRO A 41 4.27 6.71 -7.35
C PRO A 41 5.21 5.94 -6.43
N ARG A 42 5.97 4.99 -6.99
CA ARG A 42 6.91 4.14 -6.22
C ARG A 42 7.95 4.92 -5.43
N ALA A 43 8.36 6.09 -5.94
CA ALA A 43 9.30 6.99 -5.26
C ALA A 43 8.73 7.54 -3.94
N GLU A 44 7.41 7.52 -3.76
CA GLU A 44 6.75 8.01 -2.55
C GLU A 44 6.54 6.91 -1.49
N PHE A 45 6.81 5.63 -1.80
CA PHE A 45 6.52 4.52 -0.89
C PHE A 45 7.25 4.65 0.45
N ASP A 46 8.48 5.14 0.44
CA ASP A 46 9.32 5.32 1.63
C ASP A 46 8.96 6.54 2.48
N VAL A 47 8.15 7.46 1.96
CA VAL A 47 7.80 8.73 2.64
C VAL A 47 6.31 8.88 2.93
N ARG A 48 5.43 8.27 2.14
CA ARG A 48 3.98 8.32 2.35
C ARG A 48 3.60 7.43 3.52
N ARG A 49 3.37 8.06 4.67
CA ARG A 49 2.81 7.42 5.86
C ARG A 49 1.31 7.26 5.70
N LEU A 50 0.79 6.08 6.02
CA LEU A 50 -0.64 5.85 6.11
C LEU A 50 -1.19 6.43 7.42
N THR A 51 -2.41 6.94 7.34
CA THR A 51 -3.19 7.47 8.44
C THR A 51 -4.42 6.63 8.67
N ALA A 52 -5.11 6.86 9.78
CA ALA A 52 -6.35 6.17 10.09
C ALA A 52 -7.49 6.36 9.06
N GLU A 53 -7.37 7.29 8.12
CA GLU A 53 -8.37 7.57 7.08
C GLU A 53 -7.97 7.03 5.69
N ASP A 54 -6.76 6.49 5.55
CA ASP A 54 -6.24 6.02 4.27
C ASP A 54 -6.72 4.60 3.92
N ALA A 55 -7.02 4.39 2.64
CA ALA A 55 -7.26 3.09 2.02
C ALA A 55 -6.19 2.80 0.96
N LEU A 56 -5.37 1.78 1.22
CA LEU A 56 -4.30 1.31 0.35
C LEU A 56 -4.75 0.04 -0.39
N GLU A 57 -4.78 0.07 -1.71
CA GLU A 57 -4.97 -1.11 -2.55
C GLU A 57 -3.62 -1.53 -3.15
N VAL A 58 -3.18 -2.74 -2.83
CA VAL A 58 -1.95 -3.35 -3.34
C VAL A 58 -2.31 -4.35 -4.42
N VAL A 59 -2.07 -3.96 -5.66
CA VAL A 59 -2.37 -4.78 -6.83
C VAL A 59 -1.11 -5.39 -7.42
N ARG A 60 -1.23 -6.61 -7.92
CA ARG A 60 -0.18 -7.29 -8.68
C ARG A 60 -0.64 -7.39 -10.12
N PHE A 61 0.19 -6.98 -11.06
CA PHE A 61 -0.13 -7.18 -12.47
C PHE A 61 -0.19 -8.68 -12.74
N VAL A 62 -1.38 -9.21 -13.01
CA VAL A 62 -1.54 -10.50 -13.66
C VAL A 62 -1.36 -10.22 -15.15
N GLY A 63 -0.26 -10.70 -15.73
CA GLY A 63 0.01 -10.52 -17.15
C GLY A 63 -1.15 -11.06 -17.96
N GLY A 64 -1.90 -10.17 -18.60
CA GLY A 64 -2.96 -10.52 -19.53
C GLY A 64 -2.36 -10.79 -20.91
N GLY A 65 -2.39 -12.06 -21.30
CA GLY A 65 -2.40 -12.50 -22.69
C GLY A 65 -3.73 -13.22 -22.92
#